data_AF-A0A7L8SCZ3-F1
#
_entry.id   AF-A0A7L8SCZ3-F1
#
_cell.length_a   1.000
_cell.length_b   1.000
_cell.length_c   1.000
_cell.angle_alpha   90.00
_cell.angle_beta   90.00
_cell.angle_gamma   90.00
#
_symmetry.space_group_name_H-M   'P 1'
#
loop_
_entity.id
_entity.type
_entity.pdbx_description
1 polymer ?
#
loop_
_entity_poly.entity_id
_entity_poly.type
_entity_poly.pdbx_seq_one_letter_code
_entity_poly.pdbx_strand_id
1 'polypeptide(L)' 'MPEREPLEFGVWESDVGTFARATPKGELMFILSGAATFTETDGPTLSFGAGDLLVVPPNTQGVWVVSEKLRKVYVMA' A
#
# COMPACT_ATOMS: atom_id res chain seq x y z
N MET A 1 8.98 -0.98 -29.05
CA MET A 1 8.25 -0.86 -27.77
C MET A 1 8.74 0.44 -27.13
N PRO A 2 7.87 1.37 -26.72
CA PRO A 2 8.34 2.52 -25.95
C PRO A 2 9.04 2.02 -24.68
N GLU A 3 10.08 2.74 -24.24
CA GLU A 3 10.75 2.46 -22.97
C GLU A 3 9.70 2.44 -21.86
N ARG A 4 9.59 1.30 -21.17
CA ARG A 4 8.74 1.18 -19.99
C ARG A 4 9.55 1.69 -18.81
N GLU A 5 8.99 2.60 -18.02
CA GLU A 5 9.61 2.96 -16.74
C GLU A 5 9.85 1.69 -15.92
N PRO A 6 11.01 1.57 -15.26
CA PRO A 6 11.32 0.40 -14.46
C PRO A 6 10.35 0.28 -13.28
N LEU A 7 9.67 -0.86 -13.20
CA LEU A 7 8.80 -1.19 -12.08
C LEU A 7 9.65 -1.42 -10.83
N GLU A 8 9.22 -0.85 -9.70
CA GLU A 8 9.79 -1.16 -8.40
C GLU A 8 8.93 -2.24 -7.74
N PHE A 9 9.55 -3.31 -7.24
CA PHE A 9 8.81 -4.38 -6.59
C PHE A 9 9.65 -5.00 -5.48
N GLY A 10 8.99 -5.60 -4.51
CA GLY A 10 9.67 -6.23 -3.40
C GLY A 10 8.74 -6.68 -2.30
N VAL A 11 9.34 -6.94 -1.14
CA VAL A 11 8.64 -7.21 0.11
C VAL A 11 8.90 -6.05 1.05
N TRP A 12 7.84 -5.60 1.71
CA TRP A 12 7.89 -4.55 2.70
C TRP A 12 7.26 -5.01 4.01
N GLU A 13 7.74 -4.46 5.12
CA GLU A 13 7.26 -4.74 6.47
C GLU A 13 7.16 -3.44 7.27
N SER A 14 6.16 -3.35 8.17
CA SER A 14 6.04 -2.29 9.17
C SER A 14 5.48 -2.81 10.48
N ASP A 15 6.00 -2.26 11.57
CA ASP A 15 5.40 -2.37 12.88
C ASP A 15 4.11 -1.53 12.98
N VAL A 16 3.39 -1.70 14.09
CA VAL A 16 2.17 -0.95 14.42
C VAL A 16 2.45 0.54 14.46
N GLY A 17 1.62 1.33 13.79
CA GLY A 17 1.79 2.77 13.72
C GLY A 17 0.93 3.44 12.66
N THR A 18 1.00 4.77 12.65
CA THR A 18 0.25 5.62 11.73
C THR A 18 1.20 6.49 10.94
N PHE A 19 1.05 6.51 9.62
CA PHE A 19 1.88 7.34 8.74
C PHE A 19 1.14 7.76 7.47
N ALA A 20 1.50 8.94 6.97
CA ALA A 20 1.00 9.43 5.69
C ALA A 20 1.61 8.63 4.53
N ARG A 21 0.88 8.50 3.43
CA ARG A 21 1.42 7.92 2.20
C ARG A 21 2.61 8.74 1.69
N ALA A 22 3.73 8.07 1.41
CA ALA A 22 5.00 8.72 1.08
C ALA A 22 5.35 8.75 -0.42
N THR A 23 4.49 8.23 -1.30
CA THR A 23 4.79 8.09 -2.74
C THR A 23 3.62 8.54 -3.61
N PRO A 24 3.87 9.23 -4.74
CA PRO A 24 2.85 9.55 -5.74
C PRO A 24 2.61 8.41 -6.75
N LYS A 25 3.41 7.35 -6.73
CA LYS A 25 3.30 6.21 -7.67
C LYS A 25 2.01 5.41 -7.45
N GLY A 26 1.57 4.66 -8.45
CA GLY A 26 0.56 3.62 -8.26
C GLY A 26 1.18 2.42 -7.53
N GLU A 27 0.41 1.68 -6.74
CA GLU A 27 0.87 0.51 -6.01
C GLU A 27 -0.15 -0.64 -6.08
N LEU A 28 0.28 -1.82 -6.52
CA LEU A 28 -0.42 -3.08 -6.30
C LEU A 28 0.26 -3.80 -5.15
N MET A 29 -0.49 -4.26 -4.15
CA MET A 29 0.06 -5.00 -3.02
C MET A 29 -0.79 -6.20 -2.63
N PHE A 30 -0.11 -7.28 -2.28
CA PHE A 30 -0.70 -8.47 -1.68
C PHE A 30 -0.21 -8.61 -0.24
N ILE A 31 -1.14 -8.74 0.70
CA ILE A 31 -0.83 -8.78 2.12
C ILE A 31 -0.51 -10.21 2.54
N LEU A 32 0.71 -10.43 3.01
CA LEU A 32 1.19 -11.73 3.46
C LEU A 32 0.77 -12.03 4.90
N SER A 33 0.80 -11.02 5.77
CA SER A 33 0.44 -11.12 7.19
C SER A 33 0.12 -9.75 7.77
N GLY A 34 -0.60 -9.72 8.89
CA GLY A 34 -0.98 -8.51 9.61
C GLY A 34 -2.28 -7.88 9.11
N ALA A 35 -2.56 -6.67 9.59
CA ALA A 35 -3.78 -5.93 9.31
C ALA A 35 -3.54 -4.42 9.37
N ALA A 36 -4.23 -3.69 8.51
CA ALA A 36 -4.16 -2.24 8.48
C ALA A 36 -5.42 -1.63 7.86
N THR A 37 -5.50 -0.32 7.98
CA THR A 37 -6.52 0.52 7.37
C THR A 37 -5.85 1.63 6.58
N PHE A 38 -6.41 1.99 5.43
CA PHE A 38 -6.02 3.15 4.65
C PHE A 38 -7.20 4.09 4.48
N THR A 39 -7.04 5.34 4.88
CA THR A 39 -8.04 6.39 4.67
C THR A 39 -7.51 7.35 3.61
N GLU A 40 -8.15 7.35 2.44
CA GLU A 40 -7.84 8.30 1.38
C GLU A 40 -8.29 9.72 1.77
N THR A 41 -7.51 10.73 1.39
CA THR A 41 -7.87 12.14 1.62
C THR A 41 -9.17 12.44 0.88
N ASP A 42 -10.20 12.90 1.63
CA ASP A 42 -11.55 13.14 1.14
C ASP A 42 -12.24 11.91 0.52
N GLY A 43 -11.75 10.71 0.87
CA GLY A 43 -12.16 9.45 0.24
C GLY A 43 -12.57 8.37 1.24
N PRO A 44 -12.77 7.13 0.74
CA PRO A 44 -13.16 6.01 1.57
C PRO A 44 -12.04 5.56 2.50
N THR A 45 -12.44 4.83 3.54
CA THR A 45 -11.54 4.08 4.41
C THR A 45 -11.61 2.61 4.05
N LEU A 46 -10.47 2.00 3.72
CA LEU A 46 -10.31 0.60 3.36
C LEU A 46 -9.61 -0.14 4.49
N SER A 47 -10.23 -1.20 5.00
CA SER A 47 -9.59 -2.13 5.95
C SER A 47 -9.21 -3.41 5.21
N PHE A 48 -8.04 -3.95 5.54
CA PHE A 48 -7.49 -5.13 4.87
C PHE A 48 -6.51 -5.88 5.77
N GLY A 49 -6.27 -7.14 5.44
CA GLY A 49 -5.35 -8.02 6.15
C GLY A 49 -4.80 -9.15 5.29
N ALA A 50 -4.21 -10.16 5.94
CA ALA A 50 -3.58 -11.29 5.26
C ALA A 50 -4.50 -11.96 4.22
N GLY A 51 -3.98 -12.11 2.99
CA GLY A 51 -4.70 -12.68 1.86
C GLY A 51 -5.38 -11.66 0.94
N ASP A 52 -5.46 -10.40 1.35
CA ASP A 52 -6.07 -9.35 0.53
C ASP A 52 -5.10 -8.83 -0.55
N LEU A 53 -5.68 -8.48 -1.71
CA LEU A 53 -5.00 -7.80 -2.81
C LEU A 53 -5.59 -6.39 -2.97
N LEU A 54 -4.73 -5.37 -2.96
CA LEU A 54 -5.12 -3.97 -3.03
C LEU A 54 -4.41 -3.25 -4.18
N VAL A 55 -5.12 -2.31 -4.80
CA VAL A 55 -4.56 -1.35 -5.75
C VAL A 55 -4.77 0.05 -5.20
N VAL A 56 -3.69 0.81 -5.08
CA VAL A 56 -3.70 2.23 -4.79
C VAL A 56 -3.32 2.98 -6.07
N PRO A 57 -4.23 3.78 -6.64
CA PRO A 57 -3.93 4.55 -7.84
C PRO A 57 -2.78 5.56 -7.65
N PRO A 58 -2.11 5.97 -8.74
CA PRO A 58 -1.17 7.08 -8.70
C PRO A 58 -1.81 8.35 -8.16
N ASN A 59 -1.03 9.15 -7.44
CA ASN A 59 -1.42 10.42 -6.82
C ASN A 59 -2.51 10.35 -5.74
N THR A 60 -2.99 9.16 -5.38
CA THR A 60 -3.82 8.98 -4.18
C THR A 60 -3.06 9.45 -2.93
N GLN A 61 -3.71 10.23 -2.08
CA GLN A 61 -3.16 10.67 -0.79
C GLN A 61 -3.97 10.05 0.34
N GLY A 62 -3.37 9.89 1.50
CA GLY A 62 -4.07 9.30 2.63
C GLY A 62 -3.16 8.89 3.76
N VAL A 63 -3.77 8.30 4.79
CA VAL A 63 -3.11 7.85 6.01
C VAL A 63 -3.26 6.35 6.15
N TRP A 64 -2.13 5.68 6.39
CA TRP A 64 -2.07 4.29 6.80
C TRP A 64 -2.16 4.20 8.32
N VAL A 65 -2.94 3.25 8.81
CA VAL A 65 -2.99 2.85 10.21
C VAL A 65 -2.74 1.35 10.26
N VAL A 66 -1.54 0.95 10.67
CA VAL A 66 -1.16 -0.46 10.83
C VAL A 66 -1.55 -0.89 12.24
N SER A 67 -2.55 -1.77 12.36
CA SER A 67 -3.08 -2.26 13.63
C SER A 67 -2.40 -3.55 14.11
N GLU A 68 -1.84 -4.33 13.19
CA GLU A 68 -1.03 -5.51 13.45
C GLU A 68 0.18 -5.52 12.50
N LYS A 69 1.34 -5.98 12.97
CA LYS A 69 2.60 -6.00 12.21
C LYS A 69 2.38 -6.52 10.78
N LEU A 70 2.54 -5.62 9.81
CA LEU A 70 2.10 -5.82 8.42
C LEU A 70 3.27 -6.23 7.54
N ARG A 71 3.09 -7.27 6.73
CA ARG A 71 4.05 -7.68 5.70
C ARG A 71 3.34 -7.82 4.36
N LYS A 72 3.88 -7.24 3.29
CA LYS A 72 3.27 -7.24 1.95
C LYS A 72 4.29 -7.47 0.84
N VAL A 73 3.84 -8.07 -0.26
CA VAL A 73 4.53 -7.98 -1.56
C VAL A 73 3.93 -6.79 -2.30
N TYR A 74 4.75 -5.97 -2.95
CA TYR A 74 4.29 -4.81 -3.70
C TYR A 74 4.91 -4.71 -5.09
N VAL A 75 4.20 -4.03 -5.99
CA VAL A 75 4.67 -3.53 -7.27
C VAL A 75 4.23 -2.07 -7.39
N MET A 76 5.17 -1.15 -7.62
CA MET A 76 4.93 0.27 -7.83
C MET A 76 5.32 0.70 -9.24
N ALA A 77 4.50 1.57 -9.83
CA ALA A 77 4.71 2.22 -11.11
C ALA A 77 4.48 3.73 -10.97
#